data_AF-A0A1Y2EA03-F1
#
_entry.id   AF-A0A1Y2EA03-F1
#
_cell.length_a   1.000
_cell.length_b   1.000
_cell.length_c   1.000
_cell.angle_alpha   90.00
_cell.angle_beta   90.00
_cell.angle_gamma   90.00
#
_symmetry.space_group_name_H-M   'P 1'
#
loop_
_entity.id
_entity.type
_entity.pdbx_description
1 polymer ?
#
loop_
_entity_poly.entity_id
_entity_poly.type
_entity_poly.pdbx_seq_one_letter_code
_entity_poly.pdbx_strand_id
1 'polypeptide(L)'
;MRLLKRSPNGDIKLISVKNDDDRPPYATLSHTWTNSQEVTYNELVAGAGKDKTGYAKIRFCMDRDAQDGIEYCWVDTCCIDRSIQQELQTAINSMFRWYQAAKKCYAYLLDAQVPKEVSDAQAFPISWMESFRRSRWFTHGWTLQELLALASVEFFSEEGKLLGTRISLEQDFQKITKLPVEVLRGKRLSDFDSDEQIGWTANRTTSLREDKIYCLLGICGVFLPLIYGEGEVYAETRLREEIQRRKEGWGMERLRDRAVSSPLPFARNEIFTGREDELQSLKQFLLPPYTHQRMTIYGLGGCGKSALAIEFAYRALAQQAGRLVFWVPAISRESFELAYRDIGISLRLPGITDDNADIKELVKDALGNSRRAWFMIVDNADDPEALMNRVGGDPGTARLVDWLPKSDGGKIVFTTRSRKAARDLTQSNALELRDMGKIEARQLLRQRIAKQALLSDTKAVGELLELLAYLPLAIIQAAAFIDSNDIAVNACRNFRL
;
A
#
# COMPACT_ATOMS: atom_id res chain seq x y z
N MET A 1 -1.02 -12.87 1.23
CA MET A 1 0.42 -12.76 1.59
C MET A 1 1.11 -14.11 1.39
N ARG A 2 2.45 -14.20 1.42
CA ARG A 2 3.18 -15.48 1.47
C ARG A 2 3.90 -15.66 2.80
N LEU A 3 4.04 -16.89 3.26
CA LEU A 3 4.80 -17.25 4.45
C LEU A 3 5.83 -18.32 4.09
N LEU A 4 6.93 -18.37 4.82
CA LEU A 4 7.92 -19.44 4.77
C LEU A 4 7.48 -20.58 5.68
N LYS A 5 7.70 -21.80 5.22
CA LYS A 5 7.52 -23.04 5.99
C LYS A 5 8.75 -23.93 5.82
N ARG A 6 9.24 -24.49 6.92
CA ARG A 6 10.30 -25.50 6.88
C ARG A 6 9.70 -26.86 6.50
N SER A 7 10.23 -27.46 5.45
CA SER A 7 9.87 -28.80 5.01
C SER A 7 10.53 -29.86 5.92
N PRO A 8 10.00 -31.10 5.98
CA PRO A 8 10.59 -32.17 6.78
C PRO A 8 12.05 -32.50 6.44
N ASN A 9 12.47 -32.24 5.19
CA ASN A 9 13.85 -32.41 4.73
C ASN A 9 14.76 -31.20 5.05
N GLY A 10 14.25 -30.19 5.77
CA GLY A 10 14.99 -28.99 6.16
C GLY A 10 15.02 -27.87 5.10
N ASP A 11 14.42 -28.06 3.93
CA ASP A 11 14.30 -27.00 2.92
C ASP A 11 13.22 -25.97 3.28
N ILE A 12 13.41 -24.73 2.84
CA ILE A 12 12.49 -23.62 3.06
C ILE A 12 11.59 -23.49 1.83
N LYS A 13 10.28 -23.42 2.03
CA LYS A 13 9.30 -23.24 0.95
C LYS A 13 8.35 -22.09 1.26
N LEU A 14 7.86 -21.45 0.20
CA LEU A 14 6.80 -20.46 0.28
C LEU A 14 5.43 -21.14 0.26
N ILE A 15 4.56 -20.73 1.16
CA ILE A 15 3.13 -21.03 1.14
C ILE A 15 2.36 -19.73 0.88
N SER A 16 1.30 -19.81 0.07
CA SER A 16 0.44 -18.66 -0.19
C SER A 16 -0.76 -18.68 0.74
N VAL A 17 -0.93 -17.60 1.49
CA VAL A 17 -2.11 -17.35 2.33
C VAL A 17 -3.01 -16.38 1.58
N LYS A 18 -4.18 -16.86 1.17
CA LYS A 18 -5.11 -16.11 0.30
C LYS A 18 -6.01 -15.14 1.07
N ASN A 19 -6.47 -15.53 2.27
CA ASN A 19 -7.35 -14.73 3.11
C ASN A 19 -6.71 -14.43 4.47
N ASP A 20 -7.03 -13.28 5.04
CA ASP A 20 -6.56 -12.90 6.37
C ASP A 20 -7.16 -13.78 7.48
N ASP A 21 -8.41 -14.23 7.32
CA ASP A 21 -9.10 -15.13 8.26
C ASP A 21 -8.43 -16.53 8.33
N ASP A 22 -7.78 -16.96 7.25
CA ASP A 22 -7.12 -18.26 7.14
C ASP A 22 -5.63 -18.22 7.52
N ARG A 23 -5.17 -17.08 8.07
CA ARG A 23 -3.75 -16.89 8.35
C ARG A 23 -3.30 -17.76 9.53
N PRO A 24 -2.35 -18.69 9.34
CA PRO A 24 -1.83 -19.46 10.45
C PRO A 24 -0.98 -18.56 11.37
N PRO A 25 -0.78 -18.92 12.64
CA PRO A 25 0.19 -18.24 13.49
C PRO A 25 1.59 -18.25 12.86
N TYR A 26 2.25 -17.09 12.84
CA TYR A 26 3.56 -16.90 12.23
C TYR A 26 4.38 -15.89 13.03
N ALA A 27 5.71 -15.95 12.90
CA ALA A 27 6.59 -14.89 13.34
C ALA A 27 7.10 -14.06 12.17
N THR A 28 7.74 -12.94 12.47
CA THR A 28 8.38 -12.07 11.49
C THR A 28 9.86 -11.89 11.78
N LEU A 29 10.68 -11.82 10.74
CA LEU A 29 12.10 -11.46 10.86
C LEU A 29 12.30 -9.97 10.63
N SER A 30 12.67 -9.26 11.69
CA SER A 30 13.14 -7.87 11.60
C SER A 30 14.66 -7.85 11.43
N HIS A 31 15.16 -7.24 10.36
CA HIS A 31 16.59 -7.21 10.09
C HIS A 31 16.96 -6.00 9.22
N THR A 32 18.25 -5.65 9.22
CA THR A 32 18.77 -4.68 8.25
C THR A 32 19.29 -5.39 7.02
N TRP A 33 19.02 -4.81 5.85
CA TRP A 33 19.47 -5.38 4.59
C TRP A 33 20.98 -5.21 4.43
N THR A 34 21.62 -6.26 3.94
CA THR A 34 23.02 -6.22 3.49
C THR A 34 23.02 -6.24 1.95
N ASN A 35 23.70 -5.28 1.33
CA ASN A 35 23.69 -5.09 -0.12
C ASN A 35 24.01 -6.39 -0.86
N SER A 36 23.11 -6.79 -1.76
CA SER A 36 23.20 -8.01 -2.59
C SER A 36 23.30 -9.33 -1.82
N GLN A 37 23.12 -9.32 -0.50
CA GLN A 37 23.22 -10.49 0.36
C GLN A 37 21.85 -10.94 0.91
N GLU A 38 20.78 -10.21 0.62
CA GLU A 38 19.43 -10.71 0.91
C GLU A 38 19.00 -11.75 -0.12
N VAL A 39 18.20 -12.71 0.34
CA VAL A 39 17.56 -13.71 -0.52
C VAL A 39 16.28 -13.10 -1.05
N THR A 40 16.17 -12.99 -2.37
CA THR A 40 14.96 -12.47 -3.01
C THR A 40 13.91 -13.57 -3.18
N TYR A 41 12.66 -13.18 -3.46
CA TYR A 41 11.59 -14.12 -3.81
C TYR A 41 12.01 -15.07 -4.94
N ASN A 42 12.55 -14.53 -6.04
CA ASN A 42 12.96 -15.32 -7.20
C ASN A 42 14.07 -16.32 -6.87
N GLU A 43 15.05 -15.91 -6.06
CA GLU A 43 16.14 -16.79 -5.63
C GLU A 43 15.62 -17.92 -4.75
N LEU A 44 14.72 -17.62 -3.80
CA LEU A 44 14.14 -18.63 -2.92
C LEU A 44 13.33 -19.66 -3.71
N VAL A 45 12.51 -19.21 -4.68
CA VAL A 45 11.72 -20.09 -5.56
C VAL A 45 12.63 -20.96 -6.43
N ALA A 46 13.76 -20.42 -6.91
CA ALA A 46 14.75 -21.18 -7.66
C ALA A 46 15.63 -22.10 -6.79
N GLY A 47 15.47 -22.08 -5.46
CA GLY A 47 16.33 -22.82 -4.53
C GLY A 47 17.77 -22.28 -4.44
N ALA A 48 18.00 -21.05 -4.87
CA ALA A 48 19.28 -20.36 -4.89
C ALA A 48 19.51 -19.49 -3.63
N GLY A 49 20.67 -18.83 -3.56
CA GLY A 49 20.99 -17.86 -2.50
C GLY A 49 21.26 -18.46 -1.12
N LYS A 50 21.41 -19.80 -1.00
CA LYS A 50 21.67 -20.51 0.26
C LYS A 50 23.01 -20.14 0.91
N ASP A 51 23.93 -19.59 0.12
CA ASP A 51 25.26 -19.11 0.48
C ASP A 51 25.26 -17.65 0.99
N LYS A 52 24.16 -16.91 0.80
CA LYS A 52 24.07 -15.52 1.20
C LYS A 52 23.84 -15.35 2.70
N THR A 53 24.31 -14.24 3.26
CA THR A 53 24.08 -13.94 4.68
C THR A 53 22.61 -13.77 5.03
N GLY A 54 21.77 -13.27 4.12
CA GLY A 54 20.32 -13.20 4.29
C GLY A 54 19.67 -14.57 4.51
N TYR A 55 20.19 -15.63 3.87
CA TYR A 55 19.68 -16.99 4.09
C TYR A 55 19.98 -17.49 5.51
N ALA A 56 21.12 -17.10 6.07
CA ALA A 56 21.45 -17.39 7.47
C ALA A 56 20.49 -16.69 8.44
N LYS A 57 20.08 -15.44 8.15
CA LYS A 57 19.07 -14.71 8.95
C LYS A 57 17.72 -15.44 8.92
N ILE A 58 17.30 -15.89 7.74
CA ILE A 58 16.05 -16.67 7.58
C ILE A 58 16.11 -17.96 8.39
N ARG A 59 17.22 -18.71 8.31
CA ARG A 59 17.41 -19.93 9.10
C ARG A 59 17.36 -19.65 10.61
N PHE A 60 18.05 -18.62 11.07
CA PHE A 60 18.00 -18.19 12.46
C PHE A 60 16.56 -17.96 12.92
N CYS A 61 15.78 -17.22 12.12
CA CYS A 61 14.36 -16.99 12.40
C CYS A 61 13.59 -18.31 12.52
N MET A 62 13.74 -19.21 11.54
CA MET A 62 13.04 -20.50 11.54
C MET A 62 13.44 -21.44 12.68
N ASP A 63 14.69 -21.37 13.13
CA ASP A 63 15.14 -22.14 14.29
C ASP A 63 14.54 -21.57 15.59
N ARG A 64 14.31 -20.25 15.67
CA ARG A 64 13.59 -19.60 16.78
C ARG A 64 12.10 -19.88 16.73
N ASP A 65 11.50 -19.81 15.55
CA ASP A 65 10.10 -20.19 15.32
C ASP A 65 9.81 -21.59 15.90
N ALA A 66 10.65 -22.56 15.56
CA ALA A 66 10.51 -23.93 16.02
C ALA A 66 10.62 -24.05 17.57
N GLN A 67 11.52 -23.29 18.20
CA GLN A 67 11.65 -23.28 19.67
C GLN A 67 10.43 -22.67 20.36
N ASP A 68 9.79 -21.69 19.73
CA ASP A 68 8.60 -21.02 20.23
C ASP A 68 7.29 -21.70 19.79
N GLY A 69 7.35 -22.84 19.11
CA GLY A 69 6.19 -23.59 18.64
C GLY A 69 5.44 -22.92 17.48
N ILE A 70 6.12 -22.09 16.71
CA ILE A 70 5.61 -21.40 15.52
C ILE A 70 6.11 -22.13 14.27
N GLU A 71 5.22 -22.43 13.32
CA GLU A 71 5.56 -23.20 12.12
C GLU A 71 5.90 -22.30 10.90
N TYR A 72 5.43 -21.06 10.91
CA TYR A 72 5.48 -20.16 9.77
C TYR A 72 6.24 -18.87 10.07
N CYS A 73 6.95 -18.37 9.07
CA CYS A 73 7.72 -17.13 9.16
C CYS A 73 7.37 -16.18 8.03
N TRP A 74 7.34 -14.88 8.29
CA TRP A 74 7.26 -13.85 7.26
C TRP A 74 8.56 -13.04 7.20
N VAL A 75 9.11 -12.91 6.00
CA VAL A 75 10.33 -12.15 5.71
C VAL A 75 10.11 -11.34 4.44
N ASP A 76 10.16 -10.02 4.54
CA ASP A 76 9.83 -9.06 3.48
C ASP A 76 10.67 -9.22 2.20
N THR A 77 11.92 -9.67 2.32
CA THR A 77 12.86 -9.82 1.19
C THR A 77 12.50 -10.97 0.24
N CYS A 78 11.91 -12.05 0.77
CA CYS A 78 11.59 -13.25 0.00
C CYS A 78 10.11 -13.67 0.01
N CYS A 79 9.28 -13.12 0.90
CA CYS A 79 7.83 -13.35 0.89
C CYS A 79 7.08 -12.42 -0.08
N ILE A 80 7.71 -11.31 -0.48
CA ILE A 80 7.16 -10.35 -1.44
C ILE A 80 7.91 -10.48 -2.77
N ASP A 81 7.17 -10.72 -3.84
CA ASP A 81 7.69 -10.58 -5.20
C ASP A 81 7.69 -9.10 -5.59
N ARG A 82 8.82 -8.45 -5.35
CA ARG A 82 9.03 -7.02 -5.66
C ARG A 82 9.03 -6.73 -7.17
N SER A 83 9.11 -7.75 -8.04
CA SER A 83 9.00 -7.56 -9.49
C SER A 83 7.56 -7.30 -9.94
N ILE A 84 6.57 -7.65 -9.12
CA ILE A 84 5.15 -7.44 -9.40
C ILE A 84 4.69 -6.17 -8.68
N GLN A 85 4.54 -5.07 -9.42
CA GLN A 85 4.19 -3.76 -8.85
C GLN A 85 2.90 -3.78 -8.00
N GLN A 86 1.87 -4.53 -8.41
CA GLN A 86 0.64 -4.66 -7.62
C GLN A 86 0.90 -5.35 -6.28
N GLU A 87 1.74 -6.38 -6.29
CA GLU A 87 2.08 -7.10 -5.07
C GLU A 87 2.89 -6.21 -4.14
N LEU A 88 3.88 -5.49 -4.66
CA LEU A 88 4.66 -4.52 -3.89
C LEU A 88 3.78 -3.42 -3.28
N GLN A 89 2.86 -2.86 -4.08
CA GLN A 89 1.87 -1.87 -3.64
C GLN A 89 1.01 -2.39 -2.49
N THR A 90 0.49 -3.61 -2.65
CA THR A 90 -0.35 -4.28 -1.65
C THR A 90 0.45 -4.57 -0.38
N ALA A 91 1.67 -5.07 -0.54
CA ALA A 91 2.54 -5.43 0.56
C ALA A 91 2.91 -4.23 1.42
N ILE A 92 3.36 -3.12 0.82
CA ILE A 92 3.72 -1.92 1.59
C ILE A 92 2.52 -1.33 2.33
N ASN A 93 1.34 -1.29 1.71
CA ASN A 93 0.13 -0.81 2.37
C ASN A 93 -0.39 -1.76 3.46
N SER A 94 -0.02 -3.04 3.42
CA SER A 94 -0.47 -4.06 4.38
C SER A 94 0.59 -4.41 5.42
N MET A 95 1.85 -3.99 5.22
CA MET A 95 3.02 -4.49 5.95
C MET A 95 2.89 -4.32 7.46
N PHE A 96 2.49 -3.12 7.90
CA PHE A 96 2.30 -2.83 9.31
C PHE A 96 1.31 -3.79 9.98
N ARG A 97 0.24 -4.17 9.27
CA ARG A 97 -0.77 -5.12 9.78
C ARG A 97 -0.29 -6.55 9.75
N TRP A 98 0.51 -6.91 8.76
CA TRP A 98 1.20 -8.20 8.75
C TRP A 98 2.20 -8.29 9.90
N TYR A 99 2.81 -7.18 10.31
CA TYR A 99 3.51 -7.16 11.58
C TYR A 99 2.51 -7.30 12.73
N GLN A 100 1.49 -6.45 12.88
CA GLN A 100 0.55 -6.49 14.02
C GLN A 100 -0.10 -7.85 14.29
N ALA A 101 -0.38 -8.63 13.25
CA ALA A 101 -1.01 -9.95 13.36
C ALA A 101 -0.03 -11.11 13.62
N ALA A 102 1.29 -10.88 13.57
CA ALA A 102 2.28 -11.89 13.90
C ALA A 102 2.23 -12.24 15.40
N LYS A 103 2.77 -13.40 15.77
CA LYS A 103 2.89 -13.81 17.18
C LYS A 103 4.12 -13.24 17.85
N LYS A 104 5.23 -13.21 17.12
CA LYS A 104 6.53 -12.72 17.56
C LYS A 104 7.27 -12.04 16.41
N CYS A 105 8.16 -11.12 16.76
CA CYS A 105 9.10 -10.52 15.84
C CYS A 105 10.50 -10.71 16.41
N TYR A 106 11.37 -11.36 15.64
CA TYR A 106 12.76 -11.53 16.01
C TYR A 106 13.59 -10.50 15.27
N ALA A 107 14.11 -9.51 16.01
CA ALA A 107 15.02 -8.52 15.51
C ALA A 107 16.45 -9.08 15.57
N TYR A 108 17.03 -9.42 14.41
CA TYR A 108 18.36 -9.98 14.30
C TYR A 108 19.38 -8.90 13.88
N LEU A 109 20.26 -8.54 14.80
CA LEU A 109 21.20 -7.41 14.66
C LEU A 109 22.61 -7.93 14.35
N LEU A 110 22.96 -7.95 13.06
CA LEU A 110 24.28 -8.38 12.58
C LEU A 110 25.45 -7.53 13.11
N ASP A 111 25.19 -6.32 13.59
CA ASP A 111 26.19 -5.37 14.09
C ASP A 111 26.15 -5.22 15.62
N ALA A 112 25.36 -6.05 16.31
CA ALA A 112 25.41 -6.22 17.76
C ALA A 112 26.17 -7.50 18.09
N GLN A 113 27.32 -7.37 18.75
CA GLN A 113 28.21 -8.47 19.08
C GLN A 113 28.17 -8.76 20.58
N VAL A 114 28.11 -10.05 20.91
CA VAL A 114 28.19 -10.53 22.29
C VAL A 114 29.40 -11.46 22.42
N PRO A 115 30.37 -11.18 23.31
CA PRO A 115 31.52 -12.05 23.52
C PRO A 115 31.14 -13.51 23.75
N LYS A 116 31.92 -14.43 23.21
CA LYS A 116 31.60 -15.87 23.23
C LYS A 116 31.48 -16.40 24.66
N GLU A 117 32.28 -15.87 25.57
CA GLU A 117 32.38 -16.23 26.97
C GLU A 117 31.11 -15.90 27.77
N VAL A 118 30.29 -14.95 27.28
CA VAL A 118 29.05 -14.54 27.94
C VAL A 118 27.94 -15.55 27.62
N SER A 119 27.64 -16.45 28.54
CA SER A 119 26.56 -17.44 28.35
C SER A 119 25.16 -16.81 28.42
N ASP A 120 24.97 -15.84 29.30
CA ASP A 120 23.72 -15.09 29.48
C ASP A 120 23.93 -13.61 29.13
N ALA A 121 23.52 -13.23 27.93
CA ALA A 121 23.66 -11.84 27.48
C ALA A 121 22.75 -10.89 28.28
N GLN A 122 21.61 -11.33 28.80
CA GLN A 122 20.69 -10.48 29.56
C GLN A 122 21.26 -10.14 30.94
N ALA A 123 22.00 -11.06 31.56
CA ALA A 123 22.67 -10.83 32.84
C ALA A 123 23.87 -9.87 32.73
N PHE A 124 24.52 -9.79 31.56
CA PHE A 124 25.74 -9.00 31.35
C PHE A 124 25.62 -7.97 30.21
N PRO A 125 24.68 -7.00 30.30
CA PRO A 125 24.38 -6.07 29.22
C PRO A 125 25.56 -5.15 28.85
N ILE A 126 26.43 -4.84 29.82
CA ILE A 126 27.58 -3.94 29.65
C ILE A 126 28.48 -4.41 28.49
N SER A 127 28.60 -5.72 28.28
CA SER A 127 29.50 -6.31 27.29
C SER A 127 29.10 -6.06 25.82
N TRP A 128 27.83 -5.74 25.56
CA TRP A 128 27.29 -5.61 24.19
C TRP A 128 26.43 -4.34 24.00
N MET A 129 26.09 -3.63 25.08
CA MET A 129 25.19 -2.47 25.00
C MET A 129 25.69 -1.38 24.05
N GLU A 130 27.01 -1.18 23.96
CA GLU A 130 27.59 -0.18 23.06
C GLU A 130 27.39 -0.55 21.58
N SER A 131 27.60 -1.81 21.20
CA SER A 131 27.40 -2.28 19.81
C SER A 131 25.91 -2.27 19.45
N PHE A 132 25.05 -2.70 20.38
CA PHE A 132 23.59 -2.57 20.24
C PHE A 132 23.17 -1.13 19.96
N ARG A 133 23.59 -0.15 20.78
CA ARG A 133 23.26 1.27 20.59
C ARG A 133 23.70 1.86 19.25
N ARG A 134 24.73 1.28 18.62
CA ARG A 134 25.28 1.70 17.33
C ARG A 134 24.70 0.93 16.14
N SER A 135 23.84 -0.04 16.38
CA SER A 135 23.28 -0.86 15.32
C SER A 135 22.55 -0.02 14.28
N ARG A 136 22.77 -0.33 12.99
CA ARG A 136 22.05 0.24 11.86
C ARG A 136 20.54 -0.05 11.92
N TRP A 137 20.12 -1.02 12.73
CA TRP A 137 18.71 -1.31 12.94
C TRP A 137 17.93 -0.09 13.41
N PHE A 138 18.53 0.76 14.26
CA PHE A 138 17.89 1.97 14.77
C PHE A 138 17.75 3.08 13.73
N THR A 139 18.57 3.06 12.69
CA THR A 139 18.58 4.07 11.62
C THR A 139 17.90 3.59 10.36
N HIS A 140 17.48 2.32 10.26
CA HIS A 140 16.72 1.86 9.09
C HIS A 140 15.25 2.29 9.17
N GLY A 141 14.68 2.83 8.10
CA GLY A 141 13.29 3.33 8.08
C GLY A 141 12.25 2.25 8.38
N TRP A 142 12.38 1.08 7.76
CA TRP A 142 11.37 0.02 7.84
C TRP A 142 11.28 -0.63 9.23
N THR A 143 12.36 -0.68 10.00
CA THR A 143 12.37 -1.26 11.36
C THR A 143 11.47 -0.51 12.34
N LEU A 144 11.06 0.72 12.02
CA LEU A 144 10.10 1.46 12.84
C LEU A 144 8.74 0.77 12.88
N GLN A 145 8.24 0.29 11.73
CA GLN A 145 6.99 -0.47 11.69
C GLN A 145 7.10 -1.75 12.51
N GLU A 146 8.23 -2.44 12.37
CA GLU A 146 8.53 -3.72 13.02
C GLU A 146 8.58 -3.59 14.55
N LEU A 147 9.10 -2.45 15.03
CA LEU A 147 9.15 -2.08 16.44
C LEU A 147 7.77 -1.76 17.03
N LEU A 148 6.95 -1.01 16.28
CA LEU A 148 5.73 -0.40 16.79
C LEU A 148 4.48 -1.25 16.57
N ALA A 149 4.49 -2.10 15.54
CA ALA A 149 3.35 -2.94 15.21
C ALA A 149 3.10 -4.04 16.24
N LEU A 150 4.15 -4.64 16.80
CA LEU A 150 4.03 -5.86 17.58
C LEU A 150 4.15 -5.65 19.10
N ALA A 151 3.36 -6.41 19.86
CA ALA A 151 3.48 -6.44 21.31
C ALA A 151 4.79 -7.12 21.78
N SER A 152 5.26 -8.15 21.08
CA SER A 152 6.40 -8.99 21.47
C SER A 152 7.52 -8.95 20.43
N VAL A 153 8.49 -8.05 20.64
CA VAL A 153 9.71 -7.95 19.83
C VAL A 153 10.91 -8.35 20.68
N GLU A 154 11.66 -9.35 20.22
CA GLU A 154 12.85 -9.90 20.86
C GLU A 154 14.09 -9.57 20.02
N PHE A 155 15.15 -9.08 20.67
CA PHE A 155 16.36 -8.59 20.02
C PHE A 155 17.50 -9.59 20.19
N PHE A 156 18.16 -9.96 19.10
CA PHE A 156 19.21 -10.97 19.08
C PHE A 156 20.50 -10.45 18.44
N SER A 157 21.63 -10.80 19.04
CA SER A 157 22.96 -10.50 18.49
C SER A 157 23.27 -11.29 17.22
N GLU A 158 24.38 -10.97 16.56
CA GLU A 158 24.90 -11.74 15.42
C GLU A 158 25.10 -13.23 15.78
N GLU A 159 25.56 -13.51 17.00
CA GLU A 159 25.74 -14.87 17.52
C GLU A 159 24.43 -15.57 17.91
N GLY A 160 23.29 -14.89 17.73
CA GLY A 160 21.96 -15.40 18.05
C GLY A 160 21.63 -15.39 19.54
N LYS A 161 22.35 -14.61 20.36
CA LYS A 161 22.08 -14.48 21.80
C LYS A 161 20.99 -13.45 22.06
N LEU A 162 20.06 -13.76 22.95
CA LEU A 162 18.95 -12.87 23.30
C LEU A 162 19.46 -11.69 24.12
N LEU A 163 19.37 -10.48 23.56
CA LEU A 163 19.79 -9.23 24.18
C LEU A 163 18.70 -8.68 25.12
N GLY A 164 17.44 -8.88 24.76
CA GLY A 164 16.30 -8.36 25.50
C GLY A 164 15.05 -8.25 24.65
N THR A 165 14.02 -7.63 25.23
CA THR A 165 12.76 -7.32 24.56
C THR A 165 12.62 -5.81 24.40
N ARG A 166 11.65 -5.38 23.60
CA ARG A 166 11.25 -3.97 23.49
C ARG A 166 11.02 -3.30 24.85
N ILE A 167 10.41 -4.03 25.80
CA ILE A 167 10.10 -3.52 27.14
C ILE A 167 11.34 -3.51 28.04
N SER A 168 12.15 -4.59 28.04
CA SER A 168 13.33 -4.64 28.91
C SER A 168 14.42 -3.64 28.50
N LEU A 169 14.41 -3.18 27.26
CA LEU A 169 15.37 -2.22 26.70
C LEU A 169 14.76 -0.83 26.47
N GLU A 170 13.56 -0.54 27.02
CA GLU A 170 12.79 0.68 26.70
C GLU A 170 13.57 1.99 26.93
N GLN A 171 14.43 2.03 27.96
CA GLN A 171 15.23 3.22 28.28
C GLN A 171 16.30 3.49 27.21
N ASP A 172 16.92 2.43 26.68
CA ASP A 172 17.87 2.53 25.59
C ASP A 172 17.16 2.88 24.28
N PHE A 173 15.99 2.27 24.00
CA PHE A 173 15.15 2.65 22.87
C PHE A 173 14.80 4.14 22.90
N GLN A 174 14.31 4.66 24.03
CA GLN A 174 13.97 6.07 24.17
C GLN A 174 15.19 6.98 23.93
N LYS A 175 16.36 6.62 24.48
CA LYS A 175 17.60 7.40 24.30
C LYS A 175 18.05 7.45 22.85
N ILE A 176 17.98 6.33 22.12
CA ILE A 176 18.44 6.20 20.74
C ILE A 176 17.41 6.80 19.76
N THR A 177 16.16 6.34 19.85
CA THR A 177 15.12 6.64 18.85
C THR A 177 14.35 7.92 19.11
N LYS A 178 14.39 8.43 20.35
CA LYS A 178 13.56 9.55 20.83
C LYS A 178 12.05 9.27 20.79
N LEU A 179 11.65 8.00 20.65
CA LEU A 179 10.25 7.60 20.74
C LEU A 179 9.73 7.79 22.18
N PRO A 180 8.46 8.22 22.36
CA PRO A 180 7.81 8.22 23.67
C PRO A 180 7.80 6.82 24.31
N VAL A 181 8.00 6.73 25.62
CA VAL A 181 7.99 5.43 26.32
C VAL A 181 6.61 4.78 26.21
N GLU A 182 5.56 5.58 26.17
CA GLU A 182 4.17 5.15 26.03
C GLU A 182 3.95 4.37 24.73
N VAL A 183 4.57 4.78 23.62
CA VAL A 183 4.43 4.05 22.35
C VAL A 183 5.16 2.71 22.39
N LEU A 184 6.32 2.65 23.07
CA LEU A 184 7.07 1.41 23.29
C LEU A 184 6.32 0.44 24.22
N ARG A 185 5.45 0.96 25.10
CA ARG A 185 4.56 0.18 25.97
C ARG A 185 3.21 -0.16 25.33
N GLY A 186 3.02 0.18 24.05
CA GLY A 186 1.83 -0.21 23.29
C GLY A 186 0.63 0.74 23.41
N LYS A 187 0.84 2.00 23.80
CA LYS A 187 -0.20 3.04 23.64
C LYS A 187 -0.61 3.09 22.16
N ARG A 188 -1.91 3.25 21.91
CA ARG A 188 -2.45 3.25 20.54
C ARG A 188 -1.82 4.38 19.75
N LEU A 189 -1.38 4.07 18.53
CA LEU A 189 -0.74 5.06 17.65
C LEU A 189 -1.67 6.24 17.35
N SER A 190 -2.97 6.00 17.22
CA SER A 190 -4.00 7.03 17.03
C SER A 190 -4.06 8.10 18.13
N ASP A 191 -3.49 7.82 19.31
CA ASP A 191 -3.49 8.73 20.45
C ASP A 191 -2.31 9.73 20.41
N PHE A 192 -1.44 9.63 19.40
CA PHE A 192 -0.31 10.54 19.17
C PHE A 192 -0.62 11.52 18.03
N ASP A 193 0.02 12.69 18.07
CA ASP A 193 -0.14 13.65 16.98
C ASP A 193 0.53 13.16 15.69
N SER A 194 -0.04 13.54 14.55
CA SER A 194 0.48 13.09 13.25
C SER A 194 1.85 13.69 12.93
N ASP A 195 2.14 14.92 13.37
CA ASP A 195 3.46 15.52 13.15
C ASP A 195 4.52 14.82 14.00
N GLU A 196 4.13 14.40 15.21
CA GLU A 196 4.97 13.58 16.07
C GLU A 196 5.28 12.23 15.42
N GLN A 197 4.26 11.52 14.91
CA GLN A 197 4.44 10.25 14.20
C GLN A 197 5.35 10.37 12.98
N ILE A 198 5.17 11.42 12.17
CA ILE A 198 6.03 11.69 11.01
C ILE A 198 7.46 11.99 11.48
N GLY A 199 7.61 12.72 12.59
CA GLY A 199 8.90 13.02 13.20
C GLY A 199 9.71 11.79 13.64
N TRP A 200 9.07 10.64 13.87
CA TRP A 200 9.76 9.40 14.29
C TRP A 200 10.71 8.82 13.23
N THR A 201 10.64 9.28 11.98
CA THR A 201 11.59 8.88 10.91
C THR A 201 12.73 9.89 10.70
N ALA A 202 12.81 10.97 11.49
CA ALA A 202 13.80 12.04 11.28
C ALA A 202 15.25 11.53 11.25
N ASN A 203 15.60 10.59 12.13
CA ASN A 203 16.94 10.00 12.21
C ASN A 203 17.08 8.67 11.44
N ARG A 204 16.12 8.35 10.58
CA ARG A 204 16.07 7.10 9.82
C ARG A 204 16.34 7.31 8.34
N THR A 205 16.90 6.29 7.71
CA THR A 205 17.30 6.25 6.30
C THR A 205 16.75 5.01 5.60
N THR A 206 16.55 5.15 4.29
CA THR A 206 16.01 4.12 3.41
C THR A 206 16.77 4.13 2.10
N SER A 207 16.73 3.02 1.35
CA SER A 207 17.39 2.92 0.04
C SER A 207 16.76 3.85 -1.00
N LEU A 208 15.44 3.95 -1.01
CA LEU A 208 14.69 4.93 -1.81
C LEU A 208 14.21 6.05 -0.89
N ARG A 209 14.28 7.30 -1.35
CA ARG A 209 13.94 8.46 -0.53
C ARG A 209 12.47 8.49 -0.12
N GLU A 210 11.59 8.00 -0.98
CA GLU A 210 10.15 7.91 -0.74
C GLU A 210 9.80 6.87 0.34
N ASP A 211 10.61 5.82 0.49
CA ASP A 211 10.38 4.77 1.50
C ASP A 211 10.46 5.31 2.93
N LYS A 212 11.15 6.43 3.15
CA LYS A 212 11.17 7.13 4.45
C LYS A 212 9.80 7.65 4.85
N ILE A 213 8.93 7.87 3.87
CA ILE A 213 7.52 8.22 4.07
C ILE A 213 6.63 6.99 3.96
N TYR A 214 6.88 6.09 3.00
CA TYR A 214 6.04 4.90 2.84
C TYR A 214 6.12 3.95 4.04
N CYS A 215 7.23 3.96 4.78
CA CYS A 215 7.32 3.25 6.05
C CYS A 215 6.46 3.86 7.17
N LEU A 216 5.78 4.99 6.96
CA LEU A 216 4.84 5.58 7.90
C LEU A 216 3.37 5.23 7.60
N LEU A 217 3.04 4.68 6.43
CA LEU A 217 1.64 4.52 6.01
C LEU A 217 0.81 3.77 7.04
N GLY A 218 1.28 2.59 7.48
CA GLY A 218 0.58 1.81 8.48
C GLY A 218 0.59 2.41 9.89
N ILE A 219 1.66 3.14 10.25
CA ILE A 219 1.79 3.83 11.55
C ILE A 219 0.75 4.95 11.68
N CYS A 220 0.62 5.74 10.62
CA CYS A 220 -0.38 6.80 10.51
C CYS A 220 -1.77 6.28 10.14
N GLY A 221 -1.91 4.96 9.92
CA GLY A 221 -3.17 4.33 9.56
C GLY A 221 -3.73 4.84 8.22
N VAL A 222 -2.87 5.09 7.24
CA VAL A 222 -3.23 5.56 5.89
C VAL A 222 -2.89 4.55 4.78
N PHE A 223 -3.46 4.76 3.60
CA PHE A 223 -3.12 4.01 2.38
C PHE A 223 -2.82 4.98 1.25
N LEU A 224 -1.73 4.74 0.53
CA LEU A 224 -1.32 5.58 -0.59
C LEU A 224 -0.80 4.74 -1.76
N PRO A 225 -1.15 5.10 -3.01
CA PRO A 225 -0.41 4.66 -4.19
C PRO A 225 1.09 4.99 -4.05
N LEU A 226 1.95 4.01 -4.31
CA LEU A 226 3.40 4.19 -4.32
C LEU A 226 3.79 4.77 -5.67
N ILE A 227 4.45 5.93 -5.65
CA ILE A 227 4.94 6.62 -6.84
C ILE A 227 6.44 6.84 -6.63
N TYR A 228 7.23 5.79 -6.88
CA TYR A 228 8.68 5.90 -6.88
C TYR A 228 9.14 6.88 -7.97
N GLY A 229 9.96 7.87 -7.58
CA GLY A 229 10.33 9.02 -8.39
C GLY A 229 9.59 10.31 -8.03
N GLU A 230 8.55 10.27 -7.17
CA GLU A 230 7.89 11.49 -6.68
C GLU A 230 8.74 12.28 -5.68
N GLY A 231 9.69 11.62 -5.02
CA GLY A 231 10.54 12.23 -4.00
C GLY A 231 9.90 12.35 -2.61
N GLU A 232 10.76 12.45 -1.59
CA GLU A 232 10.39 12.45 -0.16
C GLU A 232 9.37 13.55 0.19
N VAL A 233 9.59 14.79 -0.28
CA VAL A 233 8.74 15.95 0.03
C VAL A 233 7.31 15.77 -0.50
N TYR A 234 7.15 15.25 -1.72
CA TYR A 234 5.84 15.04 -2.31
C TYR A 234 5.12 13.83 -1.70
N ALA A 235 5.86 12.75 -1.42
CA ALA A 235 5.32 11.62 -0.67
C ALA A 235 4.82 12.07 0.72
N GLU A 236 5.59 12.91 1.44
CA GLU A 236 5.20 13.45 2.75
C GLU A 236 3.96 14.35 2.64
N THR A 237 3.91 15.21 1.62
CA THR A 237 2.75 16.07 1.38
C THR A 237 1.48 15.23 1.21
N ARG A 238 1.53 14.19 0.39
CA ARG A 238 0.41 13.26 0.19
C ARG A 238 0.03 12.49 1.45
N LEU A 239 1.03 12.10 2.26
CA LEU A 239 0.78 11.47 3.57
C LEU A 239 -0.02 12.41 4.47
N ARG A 240 0.42 13.67 4.60
CA ARG A 240 -0.24 14.69 5.43
C ARG A 240 -1.66 14.99 4.96
N GLU A 241 -1.85 15.15 3.66
CA GLU A 241 -3.17 15.35 3.06
C GLU A 241 -4.12 14.18 3.37
N GLU A 242 -3.65 12.94 3.24
CA GLU A 242 -4.46 11.75 3.52
C GLU A 242 -4.76 11.60 5.02
N ILE A 243 -3.81 11.91 5.91
CA ILE A 243 -4.05 11.95 7.36
C ILE A 243 -5.12 12.99 7.69
N GLN A 244 -4.99 14.21 7.15
CA GLN A 244 -5.94 15.30 7.39
C GLN A 244 -7.33 14.91 6.89
N ARG A 245 -7.42 14.34 5.69
CA ARG A 245 -8.68 13.85 5.10
C ARG A 245 -9.36 12.82 6.00
N ARG A 246 -8.61 11.90 6.62
CA ARG A 246 -9.16 10.91 7.58
C ARG A 246 -9.56 11.54 8.91
N LYS A 247 -8.77 12.49 9.43
CA LYS A 247 -9.11 13.26 10.64
C LYS A 247 -10.39 14.07 10.42
N GLU A 248 -10.59 14.67 9.26
CA GLU A 248 -11.84 15.37 8.90
C GLU A 248 -13.02 14.40 8.69
N GLY A 249 -12.75 13.15 8.31
CA GLY A 249 -13.73 12.06 8.33
C GLY A 249 -14.12 11.58 9.74
N TRP A 250 -13.20 11.69 10.71
CA TRP A 250 -13.41 11.30 12.13
C TRP A 250 -13.84 12.44 13.06
N GLY A 251 -13.51 13.69 12.74
CA GLY A 251 -13.76 14.86 13.56
C GLY A 251 -14.99 15.63 13.11
N MET A 252 -16.19 15.04 13.18
CA MET A 252 -17.42 15.69 12.67
C MET A 252 -18.62 15.59 13.61
N GLU A 253 -18.43 16.02 14.86
CA GLU A 253 -19.54 16.48 15.73
C GLU A 253 -19.98 17.92 15.41
N ARG A 254 -19.27 18.63 14.53
CA ARG A 254 -19.69 19.94 14.02
C ARG A 254 -19.98 19.85 12.53
N LEU A 255 -21.26 19.82 12.20
CA LEU A 255 -21.94 20.20 10.95
C LEU A 255 -23.10 19.21 10.78
N ARG A 256 -24.22 19.53 11.43
CA ARG A 256 -25.51 18.86 11.18
C ARG A 256 -26.20 19.40 9.91
N ASP A 257 -25.69 20.45 9.26
CA ASP A 257 -26.43 21.13 8.18
C ASP A 257 -25.61 21.52 6.92
N ARG A 258 -24.53 20.81 6.58
CA ARG A 258 -23.93 20.97 5.24
C ARG A 258 -24.08 19.70 4.42
N ALA A 259 -24.60 19.88 3.21
CA ALA A 259 -24.76 18.85 2.19
C ALA A 259 -23.52 17.95 2.16
N VAL A 260 -23.68 16.71 2.60
CA VAL A 260 -22.62 15.70 2.58
C VAL A 260 -22.19 15.54 1.13
N SER A 261 -21.07 16.18 0.78
CA SER A 261 -20.24 15.89 -0.36
C SER A 261 -19.00 15.28 0.25
N SER A 262 -18.88 13.96 0.24
CA SER A 262 -17.60 13.33 0.57
C SER A 262 -16.64 13.70 -0.56
N PRO A 263 -15.57 14.48 -0.33
CA PRO A 263 -14.59 14.73 -1.36
C PRO A 263 -13.92 13.40 -1.74
N LEU A 264 -13.65 13.21 -3.03
CA LEU A 264 -12.80 12.13 -3.51
C LEU A 264 -11.46 12.15 -2.75
N PRO A 265 -10.81 10.99 -2.51
CA PRO A 265 -9.53 10.93 -1.79
C PRO A 265 -8.40 11.72 -2.42
N PHE A 266 -8.51 12.02 -3.71
CA PHE A 266 -7.44 12.55 -4.53
C PHE A 266 -7.87 13.89 -5.06
N ALA A 267 -7.03 14.91 -4.95
CA ALA A 267 -7.24 16.18 -5.61
C ALA A 267 -7.41 15.98 -7.13
N ARG A 268 -8.18 16.88 -7.76
CA ARG A 268 -8.35 16.86 -9.20
C ARG A 268 -7.01 17.13 -9.87
N ASN A 269 -6.67 16.33 -10.87
CA ASN A 269 -5.54 16.61 -11.74
C ASN A 269 -5.87 17.78 -12.69
N GLU A 270 -5.42 18.99 -12.37
CA GLU A 270 -5.70 20.20 -13.18
C GLU A 270 -5.12 20.13 -14.60
N ILE A 271 -4.10 19.29 -14.80
CA ILE A 271 -3.44 19.07 -16.10
C ILE A 271 -3.80 17.69 -16.68
N PHE A 272 -5.01 17.19 -16.44
CA PHE A 272 -5.49 15.97 -17.10
C PHE A 272 -5.50 16.15 -18.62
N THR A 273 -4.89 15.21 -19.35
CA THR A 273 -4.66 15.32 -20.79
C THR A 273 -5.47 14.28 -21.57
N GLY A 274 -6.28 14.75 -22.53
CA GLY A 274 -6.97 13.89 -23.50
C GLY A 274 -8.13 13.10 -22.92
N ARG A 275 -8.43 11.95 -23.54
CA ARG A 275 -9.48 10.98 -23.12
C ARG A 275 -10.92 11.51 -23.18
N GLU A 276 -11.18 12.48 -24.03
CA GLU A 276 -12.50 13.13 -24.07
C GLU A 276 -13.59 12.22 -24.62
N ASP A 277 -13.25 11.36 -25.58
CA ASP A 277 -14.20 10.38 -26.12
C ASP A 277 -14.58 9.34 -25.06
N GLU A 278 -13.62 8.87 -24.27
CA GLU A 278 -13.87 7.94 -23.17
C GLU A 278 -14.67 8.59 -22.04
N LEU A 279 -14.34 9.82 -21.65
CA LEU A 279 -15.12 10.60 -20.67
C LEU A 279 -16.56 10.81 -21.13
N GLN A 280 -16.76 11.13 -22.40
CA GLN A 280 -18.09 11.31 -22.99
C GLN A 280 -18.87 9.99 -23.03
N SER A 281 -18.20 8.87 -23.31
CA SER A 281 -18.78 7.53 -23.28
C SER A 281 -19.24 7.14 -21.86
N LEU A 282 -18.40 7.40 -20.85
CA LEU A 282 -18.76 7.22 -19.44
C LEU A 282 -19.99 8.06 -19.08
N LYS A 283 -20.03 9.31 -19.53
CA LYS A 283 -21.14 10.24 -19.28
C LYS A 283 -22.46 9.74 -19.86
N GLN A 284 -22.46 9.32 -21.12
CA GLN A 284 -23.66 8.83 -21.80
C GLN A 284 -24.23 7.58 -21.13
N PHE A 285 -23.35 6.67 -20.68
CA PHE A 285 -23.78 5.42 -20.08
C PHE A 285 -24.20 5.56 -18.61
N LEU A 286 -23.44 6.32 -17.81
CA LEU A 286 -23.63 6.38 -16.35
C LEU A 286 -24.66 7.43 -15.92
N LEU A 287 -24.84 8.53 -16.67
CA LEU A 287 -25.72 9.62 -16.24
C LEU A 287 -27.22 9.55 -16.62
N PRO A 288 -27.77 8.52 -17.30
CA PRO A 288 -29.22 8.39 -17.40
C PRO A 288 -29.90 8.41 -16.01
N PRO A 289 -31.00 9.16 -15.83
CA PRO A 289 -31.67 9.32 -14.55
C PRO A 289 -32.38 8.03 -14.11
N TYR A 290 -32.63 7.89 -12.80
CA TYR A 290 -33.45 6.83 -12.19
C TYR A 290 -33.09 5.38 -12.57
N THR A 291 -31.81 5.10 -12.82
CA THR A 291 -31.33 3.74 -13.11
C THR A 291 -30.06 3.43 -12.35
N HIS A 292 -29.96 2.23 -11.78
CA HIS A 292 -28.68 1.71 -11.32
C HIS A 292 -27.79 1.38 -12.52
N GLN A 293 -26.59 1.94 -12.59
CA GLN A 293 -25.65 1.64 -13.69
C GLN A 293 -24.31 1.17 -13.16
N ARG A 294 -23.74 0.16 -13.82
CA ARG A 294 -22.43 -0.41 -13.53
C ARG A 294 -21.63 -0.49 -14.81
N MET A 295 -20.42 0.05 -14.80
CA MET A 295 -19.50 -0.01 -15.94
C MET A 295 -18.09 -0.35 -15.48
N THR A 296 -17.33 -1.10 -16.29
CA THR A 296 -15.93 -1.41 -16.01
C THR A 296 -15.02 -0.70 -17.00
N ILE A 297 -13.99 -0.01 -16.51
CA ILE A 297 -12.86 0.50 -17.31
C ILE A 297 -11.74 -0.53 -17.20
N TYR A 298 -11.32 -1.13 -18.31
CA TYR A 298 -10.25 -2.12 -18.31
C TYR A 298 -9.13 -1.82 -19.31
N GLY A 299 -7.93 -2.30 -19.06
CA GLY A 299 -6.77 -2.00 -19.90
C GLY A 299 -5.44 -2.24 -19.20
N LEU A 300 -4.33 -2.11 -19.92
CA LEU A 300 -2.99 -2.40 -19.41
C LEU A 300 -2.60 -1.57 -18.17
N GLY A 301 -1.62 -2.05 -17.41
CA GLY A 301 -1.04 -1.28 -16.30
C GLY A 301 -0.50 0.07 -16.80
N GLY A 302 -0.71 1.14 -16.02
CA GLY A 302 -0.19 2.47 -16.37
C GLY A 302 -0.95 3.23 -17.46
N CYS A 303 -2.03 2.69 -18.07
CA CYS A 303 -2.79 3.37 -19.12
C CYS A 303 -3.74 4.49 -18.63
N GLY A 304 -3.90 4.65 -17.31
CA GLY A 304 -4.64 5.77 -16.71
C GLY A 304 -6.10 5.48 -16.31
N LYS A 305 -6.50 4.22 -16.11
CA LYS A 305 -7.88 3.83 -15.76
C LYS A 305 -8.43 4.55 -14.52
N SER A 306 -7.68 4.51 -13.43
CA SER A 306 -8.02 5.17 -12.16
C SER A 306 -8.11 6.69 -12.33
N ALA A 307 -7.17 7.29 -13.08
CA ALA A 307 -7.18 8.71 -13.39
C ALA A 307 -8.42 9.11 -14.22
N LEU A 308 -8.83 8.29 -15.20
CA LEU A 308 -10.04 8.50 -15.99
C LEU A 308 -11.31 8.44 -15.12
N ALA A 309 -11.40 7.47 -14.21
CA ALA A 309 -12.54 7.34 -13.30
C ALA A 309 -12.64 8.53 -12.33
N ILE A 310 -11.51 9.00 -11.80
CA ILE A 310 -11.43 10.18 -10.92
C ILE A 310 -11.81 11.45 -11.69
N GLU A 311 -11.25 11.64 -12.90
CA GLU A 311 -11.57 12.82 -13.71
C GLU A 311 -13.05 12.83 -14.13
N PHE A 312 -13.61 11.66 -14.47
CA PHE A 312 -15.04 11.52 -14.71
C PHE A 312 -15.85 11.96 -13.48
N ALA A 313 -15.48 11.48 -12.28
CA ALA A 313 -16.16 11.85 -11.05
C ALA A 313 -16.10 13.37 -10.81
N TYR A 314 -14.94 14.00 -11.01
CA TYR A 314 -14.81 15.45 -10.93
C TYR A 314 -15.68 16.17 -11.96
N ARG A 315 -15.61 15.82 -13.25
CA ARG A 315 -16.35 16.54 -14.31
C ARG A 315 -17.85 16.31 -14.27
N ALA A 316 -18.29 15.08 -14.01
CA ALA A 316 -19.69 14.71 -14.04
C ALA A 316 -20.44 15.07 -12.75
N LEU A 317 -19.74 15.16 -11.62
CA LEU A 317 -20.36 15.30 -10.30
C LEU A 317 -20.10 16.67 -9.65
N ALA A 318 -19.03 17.39 -10.02
CA ALA A 318 -18.79 18.76 -9.50
C ALA A 318 -19.89 19.75 -9.90
N GLN A 319 -20.67 19.46 -10.95
CA GLN A 319 -21.79 20.31 -11.38
C GLN A 319 -23.16 19.90 -10.80
N GLN A 320 -23.23 18.85 -9.97
CA GLN A 320 -24.50 18.34 -9.46
C GLN A 320 -24.55 18.39 -7.93
N ALA A 321 -25.28 19.37 -7.41
CA ALA A 321 -25.44 19.58 -5.97
C ALA A 321 -25.99 18.31 -5.29
N GLY A 322 -25.33 17.88 -4.21
CA GLY A 322 -25.86 16.88 -3.28
C GLY A 322 -25.62 15.41 -3.63
N ARG A 323 -24.76 15.07 -4.61
CA ARG A 323 -24.37 13.67 -4.90
C ARG A 323 -23.18 13.22 -4.06
N LEU A 324 -23.25 11.98 -3.57
CA LEU A 324 -22.22 11.34 -2.74
C LEU A 324 -21.22 10.60 -3.63
N VAL A 325 -19.93 10.74 -3.38
CA VAL A 325 -18.88 10.06 -4.13
C VAL A 325 -18.00 9.23 -3.21
N PHE A 326 -17.81 7.97 -3.55
CA PHE A 326 -17.07 7.01 -2.75
C PHE A 326 -15.97 6.36 -3.56
N TRP A 327 -14.83 6.15 -2.92
CA TRP A 327 -13.69 5.43 -3.48
C TRP A 327 -13.45 4.16 -2.65
N VAL A 328 -13.41 3.02 -3.32
CA VAL A 328 -13.28 1.70 -2.71
C VAL A 328 -12.13 0.97 -3.39
N PRO A 329 -10.95 0.89 -2.76
CA PRO A 329 -9.86 0.07 -3.27
C PRO A 329 -10.24 -1.41 -3.14
N ALA A 330 -10.27 -2.13 -4.26
CA ALA A 330 -10.54 -3.57 -4.34
C ALA A 330 -9.27 -4.38 -4.60
N ILE A 331 -8.16 -3.93 -4.02
CA ILE A 331 -6.85 -4.59 -4.09
C ILE A 331 -6.81 -5.80 -3.15
N SER A 332 -7.53 -5.73 -2.03
CA SER A 332 -7.76 -6.84 -1.10
C SER A 332 -9.12 -6.72 -0.40
N ARG A 333 -9.53 -7.75 0.33
CA ARG A 333 -10.76 -7.74 1.13
C ARG A 333 -10.71 -6.70 2.23
N GLU A 334 -9.54 -6.54 2.85
CA GLU A 334 -9.32 -5.62 3.96
C GLU A 334 -9.42 -4.17 3.48
N SER A 335 -8.81 -3.84 2.33
CA SER A 335 -8.90 -2.50 1.76
C SER A 335 -10.35 -2.13 1.41
N PHE A 336 -11.12 -3.11 0.95
CA PHE A 336 -12.55 -2.96 0.68
C PHE A 336 -13.35 -2.73 1.98
N GLU A 337 -13.15 -3.57 3.00
CA GLU A 337 -13.86 -3.46 4.29
C GLU A 337 -13.59 -2.15 5.01
N LEU A 338 -12.36 -1.64 4.94
CA LEU A 338 -12.02 -0.33 5.52
C LEU A 338 -12.66 0.81 4.76
N ALA A 339 -12.65 0.76 3.42
CA ALA A 339 -13.36 1.77 2.64
C ALA A 339 -14.86 1.77 2.96
N TYR A 340 -15.46 0.60 3.20
CA TYR A 340 -16.85 0.52 3.66
C TYR A 340 -17.03 1.11 5.07
N ARG A 341 -16.11 0.85 6.00
CA ARG A 341 -16.13 1.48 7.33
C ARG A 341 -16.06 3.01 7.22
N ASP A 342 -15.18 3.53 6.38
CA ASP A 342 -15.03 4.97 6.14
C ASP A 342 -16.31 5.57 5.53
N ILE A 343 -16.93 4.88 4.57
CA ILE A 343 -18.22 5.27 3.98
C ILE A 343 -19.30 5.32 5.06
N GLY A 344 -19.42 4.30 5.89
CA GLY A 344 -20.43 4.25 6.94
C GLY A 344 -20.24 5.33 8.01
N ILE A 345 -19.00 5.64 8.37
CA ILE A 345 -18.67 6.76 9.26
C ILE A 345 -19.06 8.09 8.63
N SER A 346 -18.71 8.29 7.35
CA SER A 346 -19.06 9.49 6.58
C SER A 346 -20.57 9.70 6.47
N LEU A 347 -21.32 8.60 6.33
CA LEU A 347 -22.79 8.59 6.30
C LEU A 347 -23.44 8.64 7.69
N ARG A 348 -22.65 8.57 8.77
CA ARG A 348 -23.11 8.51 10.17
C ARG A 348 -24.11 7.35 10.40
N LEU A 349 -23.78 6.18 9.89
CA LEU A 349 -24.66 5.01 10.04
C LEU A 349 -24.69 4.54 11.50
N PRO A 350 -25.88 4.30 12.09
CA PRO A 350 -25.98 3.71 13.42
C PRO A 350 -25.26 2.36 13.48
N GLY A 351 -24.48 2.13 14.55
CA GLY A 351 -23.75 0.89 14.78
C GLY A 351 -22.44 0.73 13.99
N ILE A 352 -22.01 1.72 13.20
CA ILE A 352 -20.79 1.61 12.38
C ILE A 352 -19.48 1.49 13.20
N THR A 353 -19.53 1.91 14.46
CA THR A 353 -18.40 1.84 15.39
C THR A 353 -18.45 0.61 16.31
N ASP A 354 -19.48 -0.22 16.21
CA ASP A 354 -19.64 -1.37 17.09
C ASP A 354 -18.64 -2.47 16.68
N ASP A 355 -18.00 -3.10 17.66
CA ASP A 355 -16.91 -4.07 17.43
C ASP A 355 -17.36 -5.29 16.61
N ASN A 356 -18.66 -5.65 16.67
CA ASN A 356 -19.25 -6.80 15.99
C ASN A 356 -20.20 -6.42 14.84
N ALA A 357 -20.24 -5.16 14.42
CA ALA A 357 -21.14 -4.75 13.35
C ALA A 357 -20.73 -5.34 11.99
N ASP A 358 -21.71 -5.83 11.22
CA ASP A 358 -21.50 -6.10 9.80
C ASP A 358 -21.51 -4.78 9.02
N ILE A 359 -20.35 -4.13 8.99
CA ILE A 359 -20.10 -2.86 8.32
C ILE A 359 -20.52 -2.92 6.84
N LYS A 360 -20.34 -4.07 6.18
CA LYS A 360 -20.65 -4.21 4.76
C LYS A 360 -22.15 -4.18 4.52
N GLU A 361 -22.90 -4.89 5.37
CA GLU A 361 -24.36 -4.91 5.33
C GLU A 361 -24.95 -3.54 5.63
N LEU A 362 -24.46 -2.85 6.68
CA LEU A 362 -24.92 -1.50 7.03
C LEU A 362 -24.78 -0.51 5.87
N VAL A 363 -23.64 -0.49 5.20
CA VAL A 363 -23.38 0.42 4.07
C VAL A 363 -24.19 0.03 2.85
N LYS A 364 -24.30 -1.28 2.55
CA LYS A 364 -25.09 -1.80 1.45
C LYS A 364 -26.56 -1.37 1.59
N ASP A 365 -27.13 -1.54 2.78
CA ASP A 365 -28.52 -1.19 3.05
C ASP A 365 -28.74 0.31 3.02
N ALA A 366 -27.83 1.08 3.61
CA ALA A 366 -27.94 2.54 3.62
C ALA A 366 -27.91 3.14 2.21
N LEU A 367 -26.97 2.70 1.36
CA LEU A 367 -26.84 3.17 -0.01
C LEU A 367 -27.91 2.56 -0.93
N GLY A 368 -28.34 1.32 -0.67
CA GLY A 368 -29.42 0.66 -1.41
C GLY A 368 -30.77 1.34 -1.20
N ASN A 369 -31.05 1.78 0.03
CA ASN A 369 -32.27 2.50 0.39
C ASN A 369 -32.15 4.04 0.24
N SER A 370 -30.99 4.53 -0.20
CA SER A 370 -30.76 5.97 -0.34
C SER A 370 -31.61 6.58 -1.46
N ARG A 371 -32.37 7.63 -1.10
CA ARG A 371 -33.05 8.51 -2.07
C ARG A 371 -32.09 9.49 -2.76
N ARG A 372 -30.86 9.64 -2.24
CA ARG A 372 -29.82 10.50 -2.81
C ARG A 372 -28.98 9.68 -3.79
N ALA A 373 -28.76 10.25 -4.98
CA ALA A 373 -27.86 9.65 -5.96
C ALA A 373 -26.42 9.61 -5.42
N TRP A 374 -25.74 8.50 -5.72
CA TRP A 374 -24.36 8.25 -5.27
C TRP A 374 -23.54 7.61 -6.39
N PHE A 375 -22.25 7.87 -6.38
CA PHE A 375 -21.26 7.33 -7.31
C PHE A 375 -20.17 6.61 -6.53
N MET A 376 -19.84 5.39 -6.92
CA MET A 376 -18.80 4.57 -6.29
C MET A 376 -17.78 4.16 -7.34
N ILE A 377 -16.50 4.44 -7.08
CA ILE A 377 -15.38 3.93 -7.86
C ILE A 377 -14.79 2.74 -7.09
N VAL A 378 -14.85 1.55 -7.68
CA VAL A 378 -14.24 0.33 -7.16
C VAL A 378 -12.93 0.10 -7.93
N ASP A 379 -11.82 0.50 -7.35
CA ASP A 379 -10.53 0.61 -8.05
C ASP A 379 -9.66 -0.65 -7.88
N ASN A 380 -8.90 -0.99 -8.91
CA ASN A 380 -7.99 -2.15 -8.95
C ASN A 380 -8.67 -3.49 -8.67
N ALA A 381 -9.86 -3.69 -9.27
CA ALA A 381 -10.59 -4.95 -9.33
C ALA A 381 -9.92 -5.97 -10.26
N ASP A 382 -8.60 -6.15 -10.11
CA ASP A 382 -7.74 -6.95 -10.99
C ASP A 382 -7.90 -8.44 -10.76
N ASP A 383 -8.14 -8.83 -9.50
CA ASP A 383 -8.26 -10.21 -9.08
C ASP A 383 -9.72 -10.68 -9.09
N PRO A 384 -10.11 -11.60 -9.98
CA PRO A 384 -11.41 -12.25 -9.92
C PRO A 384 -11.61 -13.00 -8.61
N GLU A 385 -10.55 -13.51 -7.96
CA GLU A 385 -10.67 -14.28 -6.72
C GLU A 385 -11.04 -13.38 -5.53
N ALA A 386 -10.38 -12.22 -5.36
CA ALA A 386 -10.68 -11.29 -4.27
C ALA A 386 -12.12 -10.75 -4.28
N LEU A 387 -12.69 -10.48 -5.46
CA LEU A 387 -14.04 -9.91 -5.60
C LEU A 387 -15.15 -10.95 -5.83
N MET A 388 -14.86 -12.07 -6.50
CA MET A 388 -15.86 -13.03 -7.01
C MET A 388 -15.83 -14.42 -6.36
N ASN A 389 -14.84 -14.80 -5.55
CA ASN A 389 -14.88 -16.07 -4.82
C ASN A 389 -15.69 -15.95 -3.51
N ARG A 390 -16.36 -17.05 -3.16
CA ARG A 390 -17.16 -17.20 -1.95
C ARG A 390 -16.24 -17.37 -0.73
N VAL A 391 -16.56 -16.73 0.40
CA VAL A 391 -15.76 -16.81 1.65
C VAL A 391 -15.64 -18.28 2.11
N GLY A 392 -14.45 -18.84 2.26
CA GLY A 392 -14.27 -20.18 2.85
C GLY A 392 -14.67 -21.39 1.99
N GLY A 393 -14.88 -21.24 0.68
CA GLY A 393 -15.05 -22.37 -0.25
C GLY A 393 -16.38 -23.13 -0.19
N ASP A 394 -17.29 -22.75 0.70
CA ASP A 394 -18.60 -23.38 0.88
C ASP A 394 -19.67 -22.75 -0.04
N PRO A 395 -20.69 -23.49 -0.52
CA PRO A 395 -21.71 -22.93 -1.40
C PRO A 395 -22.61 -21.84 -0.77
N GLY A 396 -22.52 -21.59 0.54
CA GLY A 396 -23.38 -20.67 1.27
C GLY A 396 -22.82 -19.26 1.51
N THR A 397 -21.59 -18.96 1.13
CA THR A 397 -20.91 -17.72 1.56
C THR A 397 -20.86 -16.62 0.49
N ALA A 398 -21.01 -15.37 0.94
CA ALA A 398 -21.13 -14.18 0.09
C ALA A 398 -19.79 -13.72 -0.51
N ARG A 399 -19.83 -13.17 -1.72
CA ARG A 399 -18.69 -12.53 -2.40
C ARG A 399 -18.64 -11.04 -2.07
N LEU A 400 -17.48 -10.39 -2.20
CA LEU A 400 -17.41 -8.93 -1.99
C LEU A 400 -18.32 -8.14 -2.94
N VAL A 401 -18.50 -8.63 -4.18
CA VAL A 401 -19.46 -8.02 -5.11
C VAL A 401 -20.92 -8.12 -4.65
N ASP A 402 -21.25 -9.06 -3.77
CA ASP A 402 -22.61 -9.21 -3.23
C ASP A 402 -22.93 -8.14 -2.17
N TRP A 403 -21.90 -7.45 -1.68
CA TRP A 403 -22.02 -6.31 -0.75
C TRP A 403 -22.09 -4.95 -1.45
N LEU A 404 -21.97 -4.91 -2.78
CA LEU A 404 -22.13 -3.67 -3.53
C LEU A 404 -23.59 -3.19 -3.48
N PRO A 405 -23.85 -1.93 -3.10
CA PRO A 405 -25.20 -1.40 -3.01
C PRO A 405 -25.85 -1.25 -4.39
N LYS A 406 -27.18 -1.32 -4.42
CA LYS A 406 -27.99 -1.09 -5.62
C LYS A 406 -29.16 -0.18 -5.30
N SER A 407 -29.27 0.93 -6.02
CA SER A 407 -30.40 1.87 -5.91
C SER A 407 -30.66 2.57 -7.25
N ASP A 408 -31.85 3.15 -7.42
CA ASP A 408 -32.26 3.85 -8.65
C ASP A 408 -31.42 5.11 -8.94
N GLY A 409 -30.67 5.61 -7.96
CA GLY A 409 -29.73 6.72 -8.12
C GLY A 409 -28.25 6.31 -8.08
N GLY A 410 -27.96 5.02 -7.87
CA GLY A 410 -26.63 4.51 -7.59
C GLY A 410 -25.84 4.14 -8.84
N LYS A 411 -24.58 4.54 -8.90
CA LYS A 411 -23.70 4.34 -10.06
C LYS A 411 -22.37 3.75 -9.61
N ILE A 412 -21.88 2.71 -10.27
CA ILE A 412 -20.59 2.08 -9.94
C ILE A 412 -19.68 2.02 -11.18
N VAL A 413 -18.44 2.47 -11.01
CA VAL A 413 -17.37 2.26 -11.98
C VAL A 413 -16.31 1.34 -11.38
N PHE A 414 -15.95 0.29 -12.10
CA PHE A 414 -14.83 -0.58 -11.76
C PHE A 414 -13.61 -0.22 -12.58
N THR A 415 -12.41 -0.33 -12.03
CA THR A 415 -11.16 -0.32 -12.82
C THR A 415 -10.44 -1.65 -12.68
N THR A 416 -9.93 -2.20 -13.79
CA THR A 416 -9.23 -3.51 -13.77
C THR A 416 -8.24 -3.66 -14.92
N ARG A 417 -7.21 -4.47 -14.77
CA ARG A 417 -6.30 -4.91 -15.84
C ARG A 417 -6.81 -6.16 -16.55
N SER A 418 -7.78 -6.86 -15.95
CA SER A 418 -8.27 -8.15 -16.44
C SER A 418 -9.52 -7.97 -17.30
N ARG A 419 -9.41 -8.29 -18.60
CA ARG A 419 -10.57 -8.37 -19.50
C ARG A 419 -11.60 -9.39 -19.00
N LYS A 420 -11.13 -10.49 -18.37
CA LYS A 420 -12.01 -11.50 -17.77
C LYS A 420 -12.80 -10.90 -16.61
N ALA A 421 -12.12 -10.24 -15.66
CA ALA A 421 -12.78 -9.59 -14.53
C ALA A 421 -13.79 -8.53 -15.00
N ALA A 422 -13.48 -7.76 -16.04
CA ALA A 422 -14.40 -6.79 -16.61
C ALA A 422 -15.71 -7.42 -17.12
N ARG A 423 -15.61 -8.57 -17.80
CA ARG A 423 -16.79 -9.34 -18.25
C ARG A 423 -17.58 -9.90 -17.06
N ASP A 424 -16.89 -10.40 -16.04
CA ASP A 424 -17.54 -10.99 -14.89
C ASP A 424 -18.28 -9.91 -14.06
N LEU A 425 -17.74 -8.69 -13.97
CA LEU A 425 -18.29 -7.58 -13.19
C LEU A 425 -19.46 -6.87 -13.87
N THR A 426 -19.39 -6.65 -15.18
CA THR A 426 -20.37 -5.81 -15.91
C THR A 426 -20.79 -6.35 -17.27
N GLN A 427 -20.45 -7.61 -17.60
CA GLN A 427 -20.79 -8.29 -18.86
C GLN A 427 -20.37 -7.49 -20.10
N SER A 428 -21.32 -6.86 -20.79
CA SER A 428 -21.09 -6.05 -22.00
C SER A 428 -20.76 -4.60 -21.71
N ASN A 429 -20.95 -4.13 -20.48
CA ASN A 429 -20.81 -2.72 -20.11
C ASN A 429 -19.37 -2.44 -19.66
N ALA A 430 -18.43 -2.55 -20.61
CA ALA A 430 -17.01 -2.40 -20.35
C ALA A 430 -16.34 -1.50 -21.41
N LEU A 431 -15.52 -0.56 -20.94
CA LEU A 431 -14.73 0.37 -21.74
C LEU A 431 -13.26 -0.07 -21.72
N GLU A 432 -12.70 -0.40 -22.88
CA GLU A 432 -11.29 -0.71 -23.04
C GLU A 432 -10.49 0.60 -23.13
N LEU A 433 -9.69 0.90 -22.10
CA LEU A 433 -8.78 2.03 -22.11
C LEU A 433 -7.43 1.59 -22.69
N ARG A 434 -7.22 1.96 -23.95
CA ARG A 434 -5.97 1.71 -24.70
C ARG A 434 -4.91 2.77 -24.36
N ASP A 435 -3.73 2.61 -24.94
CA ASP A 435 -2.62 3.57 -24.80
C ASP A 435 -3.01 4.96 -25.34
N MET A 436 -2.27 6.00 -24.96
CA MET A 436 -2.62 7.37 -25.37
C MET A 436 -2.35 7.59 -26.86
N GLY A 437 -3.15 8.46 -27.49
CA GLY A 437 -2.87 8.91 -28.85
C GLY A 437 -1.57 9.69 -28.93
N LYS A 438 -0.88 9.65 -30.08
CA LYS A 438 0.42 10.35 -30.28
C LYS A 438 0.37 11.83 -29.93
N ILE A 439 -0.75 12.50 -30.23
CA ILE A 439 -0.97 13.92 -29.96
C ILE A 439 -1.12 14.16 -28.46
N GLU A 440 -1.97 13.38 -27.79
CA GLU A 440 -2.22 13.48 -26.36
C GLU A 440 -0.96 13.16 -25.54
N ALA A 441 -0.20 12.13 -25.95
CA ALA A 441 1.06 11.75 -25.30
C ALA A 441 2.11 12.86 -25.38
N ARG A 442 2.23 13.53 -26.53
CA ARG A 442 3.10 14.72 -26.69
C ARG A 442 2.63 15.87 -25.82
N GLN A 443 1.32 16.08 -25.73
CA GLN A 443 0.75 17.13 -24.88
C GLN A 443 1.03 16.85 -23.40
N LEU A 444 0.85 15.61 -22.94
CA LEU A 444 1.13 15.20 -21.57
C LEU A 444 2.60 15.43 -21.21
N LEU A 445 3.54 15.02 -22.08
CA LEU A 445 4.97 15.25 -21.87
C LEU A 445 5.30 16.74 -21.76
N ARG A 446 4.74 17.56 -22.65
CA ARG A 446 4.94 19.03 -22.65
C ARG A 446 4.41 19.70 -21.40
N GLN A 447 3.24 19.28 -20.92
CA GLN A 447 2.63 19.84 -19.71
C GLN A 447 3.41 19.49 -18.43
N ARG A 448 4.23 18.43 -18.47
CA ARG A 448 4.99 17.94 -17.31
C ARG A 448 6.43 18.46 -17.22
N ILE A 449 6.96 19.08 -18.27
CA ILE A 449 8.32 19.63 -18.30
C ILE A 449 8.23 21.16 -18.27
N ALA A 450 8.88 21.78 -17.28
CA ALA A 450 8.81 23.24 -17.10
C ALA A 450 9.56 23.96 -18.22
N LYS A 451 10.74 23.48 -18.60
CA LYS A 451 11.59 24.08 -19.63
C LYS A 451 11.31 23.49 -21.01
N GLN A 452 10.47 24.16 -21.79
CA GLN A 452 10.11 23.71 -23.16
C GLN A 452 11.32 23.60 -24.12
N ALA A 453 12.44 24.28 -23.83
CA ALA A 453 13.69 24.14 -24.60
C ALA A 453 14.24 22.70 -24.60
N LEU A 454 13.98 21.91 -23.53
CA LEU A 454 14.37 20.51 -23.42
C LEU A 454 13.64 19.60 -24.43
N LEU A 455 12.54 20.08 -25.01
CA LEU A 455 11.67 19.39 -25.98
C LEU A 455 11.83 19.90 -27.42
N SER A 456 12.87 20.68 -27.69
CA SER A 456 13.12 21.31 -29.00
C SER A 456 13.31 20.30 -30.14
N ASP A 457 13.92 19.15 -29.88
CA ASP A 457 14.07 18.06 -30.85
C ASP A 457 12.78 17.22 -30.94
N THR A 458 11.90 17.64 -31.86
CA THR A 458 10.60 16.97 -32.09
C THR A 458 10.73 15.51 -32.55
N LYS A 459 11.84 15.14 -33.19
CA LYS A 459 12.09 13.77 -33.63
C LYS A 459 12.46 12.90 -32.43
N ALA A 460 13.40 13.36 -31.60
CA ALA A 460 13.79 12.66 -30.37
C ALA A 460 12.59 12.52 -29.40
N VAL A 461 11.73 13.54 -29.31
CA VAL A 461 10.47 13.45 -28.55
C VAL A 461 9.54 12.36 -29.10
N GLY A 462 9.43 12.25 -30.43
CA GLY A 462 8.65 11.18 -31.06
C GLY A 462 9.17 9.79 -30.71
N GLU A 463 10.48 9.59 -30.82
CA GLU A 463 11.15 8.32 -30.52
C GLU A 463 11.05 7.95 -29.03
N LEU A 464 11.21 8.92 -28.12
CA LEU A 464 11.02 8.69 -26.68
C LEU A 464 9.60 8.20 -26.38
N LEU A 465 8.58 8.84 -26.96
CA LEU A 465 7.19 8.45 -26.72
C LEU A 465 6.87 7.06 -27.29
N GLU A 466 7.50 6.68 -28.42
CA GLU A 466 7.43 5.32 -28.96
C GLU A 466 8.08 4.30 -28.02
N LEU A 467 9.25 4.63 -27.46
CA LEU A 467 9.94 3.78 -26.47
C LEU A 467 9.10 3.57 -25.21
N LEU A 468 8.39 4.61 -24.77
CA LEU A 468 7.50 4.57 -23.60
C LEU A 468 6.13 3.94 -23.92
N ALA A 469 5.96 3.38 -25.12
CA ALA A 469 4.72 2.76 -25.61
C ALA A 469 3.48 3.66 -25.47
N TYR A 470 3.68 4.99 -25.44
CA TYR A 470 2.63 5.98 -25.19
C TYR A 470 1.84 5.74 -23.88
N LEU A 471 2.44 5.09 -22.88
CA LEU A 471 1.82 4.86 -21.58
C LEU A 471 1.92 6.11 -20.69
N PRO A 472 0.81 6.69 -20.20
CA PRO A 472 0.84 7.92 -19.40
C PRO A 472 1.75 7.84 -18.17
N LEU A 473 1.77 6.71 -17.46
CA LEU A 473 2.64 6.53 -16.30
C LEU A 473 4.13 6.62 -16.68
N ALA A 474 4.53 5.93 -17.75
CA ALA A 474 5.90 5.93 -18.24
C ALA A 474 6.32 7.33 -18.73
N ILE A 475 5.40 8.05 -19.40
CA ILE A 475 5.61 9.44 -19.84
C ILE A 475 5.82 10.37 -18.64
N ILE A 476 4.99 10.26 -17.59
CA ILE A 476 5.12 11.10 -16.39
C ILE A 476 6.46 10.82 -15.68
N GLN A 477 6.86 9.55 -15.57
CA GLN A 477 8.14 9.17 -14.97
C GLN A 477 9.33 9.71 -15.77
N ALA A 478 9.30 9.57 -17.10
CA ALA A 478 10.34 10.11 -17.97
C ALA A 478 10.40 11.64 -17.90
N ALA A 479 9.24 12.32 -17.88
CA ALA A 479 9.16 13.77 -17.74
C ALA A 479 9.77 14.25 -16.43
N ALA A 480 9.45 13.59 -15.30
CA ALA A 480 10.01 13.92 -14.00
C ALA A 480 11.53 13.75 -13.98
N PHE A 481 12.05 12.68 -14.60
CA PHE A 481 13.49 12.47 -14.74
C PHE A 481 14.16 13.56 -15.59
N ILE A 482 13.59 13.89 -16.75
CA ILE A 482 14.09 14.94 -17.65
C ILE A 482 14.16 16.29 -16.93
N ASP A 483 13.07 16.68 -16.26
CA ASP A 483 12.94 17.97 -15.61
C ASP A 483 13.86 18.08 -14.38
N SER A 484 13.96 17.01 -13.58
CA SER A 484 14.83 16.97 -12.39
C SER A 484 16.32 17.02 -12.70
N ASN A 485 16.73 16.53 -13.88
CA ASN A 485 18.14 16.47 -14.27
C ASN A 485 18.54 17.56 -15.30
N ASP A 486 17.58 18.38 -15.76
CA ASP A 486 17.79 19.40 -16.79
C ASP A 486 18.40 18.84 -18.10
N ILE A 487 17.99 17.64 -18.49
CA ILE A 487 18.55 16.90 -19.64
C ILE A 487 17.64 17.06 -20.86
N ALA A 488 18.18 17.51 -21.99
CA ALA A 488 17.43 17.55 -23.24
C ALA A 488 17.07 16.13 -23.72
N VAL A 489 15.88 15.96 -24.31
CA VAL A 489 15.38 14.62 -24.71
C VAL A 489 16.33 13.88 -25.67
N ASN A 490 17.03 14.61 -26.53
CA ASN A 490 18.01 14.02 -27.45
C ASN A 490 19.22 13.38 -26.73
N ALA A 491 19.56 13.83 -25.52
CA ALA A 491 20.61 13.26 -24.69
C ALA A 491 20.16 12.01 -23.91
N CYS A 492 18.86 11.75 -23.81
CA CYS A 492 18.32 10.56 -23.15
C CYS A 492 18.53 9.25 -23.94
N ARG A 493 18.95 9.32 -25.22
CA ARG A 493 19.14 8.16 -26.11
C ARG A 493 20.12 7.10 -25.61
N ASN A 494 20.97 7.41 -24.64
CA ASN A 494 22.01 6.49 -24.13
C ASN A 494 21.62 5.73 -22.85
N PHE A 495 20.45 6.00 -22.26
CA PHE A 495 19.99 5.29 -21.08
C PHE A 495 19.02 4.18 -21.48
N ARG A 496 19.48 2.92 -21.39
CA ARG A 496 18.58 1.77 -21.33
C ARG A 496 17.85 1.85 -19.99
N LEU A 497 16.55 2.12 -20.03
CA LEU A 497 15.63 1.97 -18.90
C LEU A 497 15.54 0.50 -18.47
#